data_AF-A0A2N5ZEW3-F1
#
_entry.id   AF-A0A2N5ZEW3-F1
#
_cell.length_a   1.000
_cell.length_b   1.000
_cell.length_c   1.000
_cell.angle_alpha   90.00
_cell.angle_beta   90.00
_cell.angle_gamma   90.00
#
_symmetry.space_group_name_H-M   'P 1'
#
loop_
_entity.id
_entity.type
_entity.pdbx_description
1 polymer ?
#
loop_
_entity_poly.entity_id
_entity_poly.type
_entity_poly.pdbx_seq_one_letter_code
_entity_poly.pdbx_strand_id
1 'polypeptide(L)'
;MEGDASYDPVENFEYLWKQVDEKYSYFELKNINWDEIYTEYRPQVTSDLSNEAFFSLMFNMLGTLRDGHVNLQSPFNISRYNISYNAPENFHSRSLRDYYLEPGDLNHFGLEENSYITAPLQHQVFPV
;
A
#
# COMPACT_ATOMS: atom_id res chain seq x y z
N MET A 1 -9.28 26.77 3.68
CA MET A 1 -8.06 26.01 4.00
C MET A 1 -8.37 24.57 3.64
N GLU A 2 -7.70 24.07 2.61
CA GLU A 2 -7.80 22.68 2.19
C GLU A 2 -6.84 21.87 3.08
N GLY A 3 -7.45 21.26 4.11
CA GLY A 3 -6.99 20.13 4.93
C GLY A 3 -5.50 19.90 5.18
N ASP A 4 -4.86 20.72 6.02
CA ASP A 4 -3.63 20.28 6.70
C ASP A 4 -4.00 19.29 7.82
N ALA A 5 -3.15 18.28 8.05
CA ALA A 5 -3.32 17.33 9.14
C ALA A 5 -3.33 18.06 10.50
N SER A 6 -4.30 17.73 11.35
CA SER A 6 -4.40 18.27 12.71
C SER A 6 -3.33 17.65 13.61
N TYR A 7 -3.01 18.30 14.73
CA TYR A 7 -2.25 17.66 15.81
C TYR A 7 -3.13 16.76 16.69
N ASP A 8 -4.45 16.77 16.50
CA ASP A 8 -5.37 15.88 17.20
C ASP A 8 -5.55 14.56 16.42
N PRO A 9 -5.13 13.41 16.98
CA PRO A 9 -5.36 12.09 16.40
C PRO A 9 -6.85 11.81 16.11
N VAL A 10 -7.76 12.32 16.95
CA VAL A 10 -9.20 12.12 16.79
C VAL A 10 -9.69 12.80 15.51
N GLU A 11 -9.36 14.08 15.32
CA GLU A 11 -9.78 14.81 14.12
C GLU A 11 -9.24 14.16 12.83
N ASN A 12 -7.97 13.73 12.86
CA ASN A 12 -7.37 13.03 11.73
C ASN A 12 -8.04 11.68 11.44
N PHE A 13 -8.44 10.94 12.48
CA PHE A 13 -9.18 9.69 12.33
C PHE A 13 -10.53 9.94 11.66
N GLU A 14 -11.32 10.88 12.19
CA GLU A 14 -12.66 11.20 11.65
C GLU A 14 -12.57 11.61 10.18
N TYR A 15 -11.57 12.42 9.85
CA TYR A 15 -11.30 12.81 8.48
C TYR A 15 -10.93 11.60 7.60
N LEU A 16 -9.93 10.81 8.00
CA LEU A 16 -9.49 9.66 7.22
C LEU A 16 -10.62 8.65 7.00
N TRP A 17 -11.32 8.27 8.07
CA TRP A 17 -12.41 7.31 7.99
C TRP A 17 -13.50 7.78 7.02
N LYS A 18 -13.90 9.05 7.11
CA LYS A 18 -14.90 9.65 6.22
C LYS A 18 -14.42 9.71 4.78
N GLN A 19 -13.15 10.03 4.54
CA GLN A 19 -12.61 10.06 3.18
C GLN A 19 -12.62 8.67 2.53
N VAL A 20 -12.38 7.61 3.31
CA VAL A 20 -12.46 6.24 2.81
C VAL A 20 -13.93 5.85 2.57
N ASP A 21 -14.84 6.20 3.49
CA ASP A 21 -16.28 5.97 3.36
C ASP A 21 -16.86 6.58 2.07
N GLU A 22 -16.52 7.84 1.78
CA GLU A 22 -17.07 8.59 0.64
C GLU A 22 -16.45 8.20 -0.71
N LYS A 23 -15.22 7.64 -0.73
CA LYS A 23 -14.42 7.51 -1.97
C LYS A 23 -14.03 6.09 -2.31
N TYR A 24 -14.02 5.15 -1.36
CA TYR A 24 -13.60 3.79 -1.62
C TYR A 24 -14.74 2.97 -2.25
N SER A 25 -14.55 2.49 -3.47
CA SER A 25 -15.65 1.88 -4.25
C SER A 25 -15.82 0.37 -4.08
N TYR A 26 -14.93 -0.30 -3.33
CA TYR A 26 -14.87 -1.77 -3.30
C TYR A 26 -15.44 -2.40 -2.02
N PHE A 27 -16.17 -1.65 -1.19
CA PHE A 27 -16.77 -2.20 0.04
C PHE A 27 -17.69 -3.39 -0.23
N GLU A 28 -18.67 -3.21 -1.12
CA GLU A 28 -19.64 -4.26 -1.48
C GLU A 28 -18.94 -5.46 -2.10
N LEU A 29 -18.02 -5.23 -3.04
CA LEU A 29 -17.27 -6.28 -3.72
C LEU A 29 -16.48 -7.15 -2.73
N LYS A 30 -15.93 -6.54 -1.68
CA LYS A 30 -15.11 -7.22 -0.68
C LYS A 30 -15.91 -7.66 0.56
N ASN A 31 -17.22 -7.47 0.58
CA ASN A 31 -18.10 -7.68 1.73
C ASN A 31 -17.54 -7.03 3.02
N ILE A 32 -17.20 -5.74 2.93
CA ILE A 32 -16.68 -4.96 4.05
C ILE A 32 -17.78 -4.07 4.61
N ASN A 33 -18.01 -4.17 5.92
CA ASN A 33 -18.85 -3.23 6.66
C ASN A 33 -17.98 -2.12 7.27
N TRP A 34 -17.96 -0.96 6.63
CA TRP A 34 -17.09 0.14 7.06
C TRP A 34 -17.53 0.79 8.38
N ASP A 35 -18.83 0.76 8.69
CA ASP A 35 -19.39 1.24 9.98
C ASP A 35 -18.96 0.36 11.17
N GLU A 36 -18.82 -0.94 10.95
CA GLU A 36 -18.31 -1.85 11.97
C GLU A 36 -16.83 -1.55 12.28
N ILE A 37 -16.04 -1.25 11.26
CA ILE A 37 -14.64 -0.85 11.40
C ILE A 37 -14.54 0.48 12.16
N TYR A 38 -15.44 1.44 11.91
CA TYR A 38 -15.52 2.66 12.73
C TYR A 38 -15.70 2.32 14.20
N THR A 39 -16.67 1.45 14.49
CA THR A 39 -17.04 1.06 15.86
C THR A 39 -15.89 0.36 16.59
N GLU A 40 -15.09 -0.43 15.88
CA GLU A 40 -13.91 -1.11 16.41
C GLU A 40 -12.73 -0.14 16.65
N TYR A 41 -12.42 0.72 15.69
CA TYR A 41 -11.19 1.53 15.72
C TYR A 41 -11.36 2.87 16.44
N ARG A 42 -12.52 3.51 16.34
CA ARG A 42 -12.73 4.85 16.94
C ARG A 42 -12.41 4.89 18.43
N PRO A 43 -12.85 3.94 19.28
CA PRO A 43 -12.56 3.98 20.72
C PRO A 43 -11.07 3.84 21.07
N GLN A 44 -10.25 3.33 20.14
CA GLN A 44 -8.81 3.17 20.31
C GLN A 44 -8.04 4.46 19.99
N VAL A 45 -8.68 5.43 19.31
CA VAL A 45 -8.07 6.72 18.98
C VAL A 45 -8.33 7.69 20.13
N THR A 46 -7.26 7.96 20.88
CA THR A 46 -7.23 8.92 21.98
C THR A 46 -6.27 10.07 21.66
N SER A 47 -6.49 11.22 22.30
CA SER A 47 -5.71 12.44 22.05
C SER A 47 -4.24 12.35 22.49
N ASP A 48 -3.89 11.34 23.27
CA ASP A 48 -2.55 11.10 23.83
C ASP A 48 -1.71 10.08 23.03
N LEU A 49 -2.24 9.55 21.91
CA LEU A 49 -1.47 8.68 21.03
C LEU A 49 -0.25 9.41 20.44
N SER A 50 0.90 8.75 20.45
CA SER A 50 2.06 9.21 19.69
C SER A 50 1.78 9.12 18.19
N ASN A 51 2.50 9.89 17.38
CA ASN A 51 2.36 9.88 15.93
C ASN A 51 2.57 8.48 15.33
N GLU A 52 3.53 7.72 15.86
CA GLU A 52 3.85 6.36 15.41
C GLU A 52 2.76 5.36 15.80
N ALA A 53 2.21 5.50 17.02
CA ALA A 53 1.11 4.66 17.49
C ALA A 53 -0.17 4.94 16.69
N PHE A 54 -0.49 6.21 16.46
CA PHE A 54 -1.61 6.62 15.63
C PHE A 54 -1.44 6.13 14.18
N PHE A 55 -0.26 6.31 13.58
CA PHE A 55 0.03 5.82 12.24
C PHE A 55 -0.16 4.31 12.12
N SER A 56 0.34 3.55 13.10
CA SER A 56 0.22 2.09 13.13
C SER A 56 -1.25 1.65 13.25
N LEU A 57 -2.03 2.34 14.08
CA LEU A 57 -3.46 2.08 14.22
C LEU A 57 -4.23 2.37 12.92
N MET A 58 -3.93 3.50 12.25
CA MET A 58 -4.56 3.87 10.98
C MET A 58 -4.17 2.92 9.85
N PHE A 59 -2.91 2.46 9.84
CA PHE A 59 -2.47 1.42 8.92
C PHE A 59 -3.27 0.12 9.13
N ASN A 60 -3.45 -0.32 10.37
CA ASN A 60 -4.23 -1.52 10.65
C ASN A 60 -5.69 -1.38 10.20
N MET A 61 -6.31 -0.21 10.45
CA MET A 61 -7.66 0.10 9.98
C MET A 61 -7.75 -0.01 8.45
N LEU A 62 -6.84 0.63 7.71
CA LEU A 62 -6.81 0.55 6.24
C LEU A 62 -6.48 -0.87 5.75
N GLY A 63 -5.76 -1.67 6.54
CA GLY A 63 -5.47 -3.07 6.25
C GLY A 63 -6.72 -3.96 6.14
N THR A 64 -7.82 -3.57 6.80
CA THR A 64 -9.12 -4.26 6.68
C THR A 64 -9.70 -4.22 5.26
N LEU A 65 -9.31 -3.21 4.46
CA LEU A 65 -9.67 -3.06 3.06
C LEU A 65 -9.07 -4.14 2.17
N ARG A 66 -8.04 -4.85 2.65
CA ARG A 66 -7.34 -5.92 1.92
C ARG A 66 -6.96 -5.45 0.52
N ASP A 67 -6.25 -4.32 0.46
CA ASP A 67 -5.94 -3.61 -0.78
C ASP A 67 -4.49 -3.10 -0.79
N GLY A 68 -3.67 -3.66 -1.67
CA GLY A 68 -2.26 -3.24 -1.82
C GLY A 68 -2.06 -1.88 -2.48
N HIS A 69 -3.13 -1.26 -3.00
CA HIS A 69 -3.06 0.09 -3.58
C HIS A 69 -3.45 1.17 -2.57
N VAL A 70 -4.00 0.79 -1.42
CA VAL A 70 -4.28 1.73 -0.33
C VAL A 70 -3.03 1.84 0.55
N ASN A 71 -2.49 3.05 0.61
CA ASN A 71 -1.28 3.36 1.38
C ASN A 71 -1.54 4.61 2.22
N LEU A 72 -0.97 4.66 3.42
CA LEU A 72 -0.95 5.81 4.30
C LEU A 72 0.46 6.40 4.30
N GLN A 73 0.58 7.69 4.01
CA GLN A 73 1.87 8.37 3.96
C GLN A 73 1.99 9.37 5.10
N SER A 74 3.13 9.35 5.79
CA SER A 74 3.54 10.36 6.77
C SER A 74 4.96 10.84 6.45
N PRO A 75 5.46 11.90 7.11
CA PRO A 75 6.84 12.34 6.93
C PRO A 75 7.90 11.30 7.31
N PHE A 76 7.54 10.30 8.11
CA PHE A 76 8.47 9.30 8.66
C PHE A 76 8.24 7.88 8.14
N ASN A 77 7.09 7.57 7.52
CA ASN A 77 6.81 6.22 7.03
C ASN A 77 5.73 6.18 5.92
N ILE A 78 5.68 5.08 5.18
CA ILE A 78 4.63 4.76 4.22
C ILE A 78 4.10 3.36 4.53
N SER A 79 2.79 3.26 4.75
CA SER A 79 2.13 1.99 5.03
C SER A 79 1.94 1.21 3.73
N ARG A 80 2.08 -0.11 3.79
CA ARG A 80 1.94 -1.01 2.63
C ARG A 80 1.19 -2.26 3.06
N TYR A 81 0.06 -2.53 2.42
CA TYR A 81 -0.63 -3.80 2.59
C TYR A 81 0.05 -4.86 1.71
N ASN A 82 0.70 -5.85 2.33
CA ASN A 82 1.41 -6.88 1.60
C ASN A 82 0.43 -7.90 1.00
N ILE A 83 0.32 -7.92 -0.32
CA ILE A 83 -0.44 -8.92 -1.05
C ILE A 83 0.49 -10.10 -1.33
N SER A 84 0.19 -11.26 -0.72
CA SER A 84 0.86 -12.50 -1.08
C SER A 84 0.30 -13.03 -2.40
N TYR A 85 1.12 -13.03 -3.44
CA TYR A 85 0.79 -13.67 -4.71
C TYR A 85 1.17 -15.15 -4.64
N ASN A 86 0.19 -16.02 -4.34
CA ASN A 86 0.38 -17.48 -4.36
C ASN A 86 0.27 -18.09 -5.77
N ALA A 87 0.26 -17.25 -6.81
CA ALA A 87 0.27 -17.73 -8.18
C ALA A 87 1.64 -18.36 -8.49
N PRO A 88 1.68 -19.50 -9.21
CA PRO A 88 2.94 -20.03 -9.72
C PRO A 88 3.62 -18.97 -10.60
N GLU A 89 4.94 -18.93 -10.59
CA GLU A 89 5.70 -18.04 -11.48
C GLU A 89 5.24 -18.26 -12.92
N ASN A 90 4.61 -17.24 -13.52
CA ASN A 90 4.18 -17.27 -14.92
C ASN A 90 5.26 -16.74 -15.86
N PHE A 91 6.47 -16.52 -15.35
CA PHE A 91 7.64 -16.10 -16.10
C PHE A 91 8.88 -16.81 -15.56
N HIS A 92 9.87 -17.01 -16.43
CA HIS A 92 11.19 -17.51 -16.00
C HIS A 92 12.07 -16.34 -15.59
N SER A 93 12.26 -16.14 -14.28
CA SER A 93 13.04 -15.03 -13.71
C SER A 93 14.46 -14.94 -14.28
N ARG A 94 15.10 -16.07 -14.54
CA ARG A 94 16.42 -16.15 -15.18
C ARG A 94 16.40 -15.57 -16.61
N SER A 95 15.40 -15.91 -17.41
CA SER A 95 15.31 -15.40 -18.79
C SER A 95 15.09 -13.89 -18.80
N LEU A 96 14.33 -13.34 -17.85
CA LEU A 96 14.17 -11.90 -17.73
C LEU A 96 15.50 -11.23 -17.37
N ARG A 97 16.25 -11.76 -16.40
CA ARG A 97 17.57 -11.19 -16.01
C ARG A 97 18.63 -11.32 -17.09
N ASP A 98 18.73 -12.47 -17.73
CA ASP A 98 19.83 -12.76 -18.66
C ASP A 98 19.65 -12.03 -20.02
N TYR A 99 18.41 -11.70 -20.39
CA TYR A 99 18.10 -11.19 -21.73
C TYR A 99 17.35 -9.86 -21.78
N TYR A 100 16.67 -9.45 -20.70
CA TYR A 100 15.72 -8.34 -20.75
C TYR A 100 15.95 -7.25 -19.71
N LEU A 101 16.47 -7.59 -18.54
CA LEU A 101 16.73 -6.66 -17.45
C LEU A 101 18.24 -6.47 -17.31
N GLU A 102 18.72 -5.26 -17.57
CA GLU A 102 20.07 -4.91 -17.16
C GLU A 102 20.16 -4.81 -15.62
N PRO A 103 21.26 -5.26 -15.00
CA PRO A 103 21.49 -5.02 -13.58
C PRO A 103 21.40 -3.51 -13.32
N GLY A 104 20.48 -3.09 -12.45
CA GLY A 104 20.48 -1.73 -11.96
C GLY A 104 21.72 -1.49 -11.11
N ASP A 105 22.34 -0.31 -11.22
CA ASP A 105 23.39 0.09 -10.30
C ASP A 105 22.80 0.15 -8.87
N LEU A 106 23.48 -0.50 -7.91
CA LEU A 106 23.16 -0.32 -6.50
C LEU A 106 23.32 1.16 -6.15
N ASN A 107 22.26 1.80 -5.64
CA ASN A 107 22.41 3.16 -5.15
C ASN A 107 23.27 3.18 -3.87
N HIS A 108 23.73 4.36 -3.44
CA HIS A 108 24.59 4.55 -2.26
C HIS A 108 24.00 3.97 -0.95
N PHE A 109 22.71 3.64 -0.93
CA PHE A 109 21.99 3.07 0.21
C PHE A 109 21.80 1.54 0.12
N GLY A 110 22.36 0.87 -0.90
CA GLY A 110 22.31 -0.58 -1.03
C GLY A 110 20.94 -1.14 -1.39
N LEU A 111 20.06 -0.31 -1.94
CA LEU A 111 18.75 -0.72 -2.44
C LEU A 111 18.83 -0.84 -3.97
N GLU A 112 18.34 -1.96 -4.54
CA GLU A 112 18.22 -2.11 -5.99
C GLU A 112 17.17 -1.11 -6.50
N GLU A 113 17.63 -0.01 -7.12
CA GLU A 113 16.74 0.90 -7.83
C GLU A 113 16.77 0.59 -9.33
N ASN A 114 15.62 0.12 -9.82
CA ASN A 114 15.18 0.12 -11.21
C ASN A 114 16.00 -0.74 -12.18
N SER A 115 15.55 -1.99 -12.37
CA SER A 115 15.88 -2.75 -13.58
C SER A 115 15.12 -2.16 -14.78
N TYR A 116 15.83 -1.81 -15.86
CA TYR A 116 15.23 -1.30 -17.09
C TYR A 116 15.09 -2.42 -18.11
N ILE A 117 14.03 -2.37 -18.92
CA ILE A 117 13.89 -3.30 -20.06
C ILE A 117 14.77 -2.77 -21.20
N THR A 118 15.88 -3.44 -21.48
CA THR A 118 16.87 -2.92 -22.44
C THR A 118 16.91 -3.66 -23.78
N ALA A 119 16.22 -4.80 -23.90
CA ALA A 119 16.19 -5.58 -25.12
C ALA A 119 14.84 -5.49 -25.87
N PRO A 120 14.85 -5.43 -27.22
CA PRO A 120 13.62 -5.60 -28.01
C PRO A 120 12.98 -6.97 -27.74
N LEU A 121 11.65 -7.07 -27.82
CA LEU A 121 10.83 -8.27 -27.57
C LEU A 121 11.07 -9.41 -28.60
N GLN A 122 12.32 -9.84 -28.80
CA GLN A 122 12.70 -10.80 -29.84
C GLN A 122 12.63 -12.26 -29.40
N HIS A 123 12.53 -12.55 -28.09
CA HIS A 123 12.43 -13.91 -27.54
C HIS A 123 11.04 -14.25 -26.95
N GLN A 124 9.97 -13.62 -27.43
CA GLN A 124 8.61 -14.07 -27.11
C GLN A 124 8.38 -15.44 -27.76
N VAL A 125 8.55 -16.52 -27.00
CA VAL A 125 8.10 -17.85 -27.40
C VAL A 125 6.58 -17.88 -27.21
N PHE A 126 5.83 -17.70 -28.29
CA PHE A 126 4.40 -17.98 -28.28
C PHE A 126 4.23 -19.51 -28.30
N PRO A 127 3.47 -20.11 -27.36
CA PRO A 127 3.08 -21.50 -27.51
C PRO A 127 2.17 -21.63 -28.74
N VAL A 128 2.44 -22.65 -29.55
CA VAL A 128 1.58 -23.08 -30.67
C VAL A 128 0.41 -23.89 -30.13
#